data_AF-K1SYE8-F1
#
_entry.id   AF-K1SYE8-F1
#
_cell.length_a   1.000
_cell.length_b   1.000
_cell.length_c   1.000
_cell.angle_alpha   90.00
_cell.angle_beta   90.00
_cell.angle_gamma   90.00
#
_symmetry.space_group_name_H-M   'P 1'
#
loop_
_entity.id
_entity.type
_entity.pdbx_description
1 polymer ?
#
loop_
_entity_poly.entity_id
_entity_poly.type
_entity_poly.pdbx_seq_one_letter_code
_entity_poly.pdbx_strand_id
1 'polypeptide(L)'
;PKVILDFFPYSGEEVMRQSLAVSLGYIAEMPFNFSLLDVHMWYIYLLIGLYLYLPIFSAWVEKASERAKLWFLAAWGVTLLLPYYTEFAAPYLWGTCSWNSFGMLYYFAGFNGYLLLGHYLRNHNWTGRQLCGIGIPMFAIGYAVTFLGFRRMTSLPDFTDEMLELFFTYCSLNVVMMTIPVFMLCKRANFRSERIKKALANLT
;
A
#
# COMPACT_ATOMS: atom_id res chain seq x y z
N PRO A 1 22.99 -9.59 20.30
CA PRO A 1 21.62 -9.44 20.85
C PRO A 1 21.17 -7.97 21.05
N LYS A 2 21.96 -7.10 21.71
CA LYS A 2 21.57 -5.70 21.99
C LYS A 2 21.31 -4.82 20.76
N VAL A 3 21.95 -5.12 19.63
CA VAL A 3 21.85 -4.35 18.38
C VAL A 3 20.41 -4.25 17.87
N ILE A 4 19.57 -5.27 18.08
CA ILE A 4 18.17 -5.21 17.64
C ILE A 4 17.40 -4.11 18.37
N LEU A 5 17.70 -3.85 19.65
CA LEU A 5 17.08 -2.77 20.42
C LEU A 5 17.60 -1.38 19.99
N ASP A 6 18.78 -1.30 19.39
CA ASP A 6 19.29 -0.05 18.80
C ASP A 6 18.52 0.32 17.52
N PHE A 7 18.03 -0.68 16.77
CA PHE A 7 17.21 -0.48 15.56
C PHE A 7 15.70 -0.46 15.83
N PHE A 8 15.24 -1.20 16.84
CA PHE A 8 13.83 -1.34 17.23
C PHE A 8 13.66 -1.09 18.74
N PRO A 9 13.84 0.16 19.22
CA PRO A 9 13.83 0.49 20.65
C PRO A 9 12.49 0.23 21.34
N TYR A 10 11.41 0.10 20.57
CA TYR A 10 10.06 -0.25 21.02
C TYR A 10 9.82 -1.76 21.14
N SER A 11 10.78 -2.60 20.76
CA SER A 11 10.56 -4.05 20.66
C SER A 11 10.57 -4.82 21.98
N GLY A 12 10.90 -4.15 23.10
CA GLY A 12 10.91 -4.76 24.43
C GLY A 12 11.97 -5.85 24.61
N GLU A 13 12.16 -6.33 25.85
CA GLU A 13 13.17 -7.35 26.14
C GLU A 13 12.81 -8.76 25.61
N GLU A 14 11.56 -8.98 25.17
CA GLU A 14 11.11 -10.29 24.69
C GLU A 14 11.83 -10.73 23.40
N VAL A 15 12.15 -9.77 22.53
CA VAL A 15 12.90 -10.00 21.27
C VAL A 15 14.35 -10.45 21.53
N MET A 16 14.84 -10.32 22.77
CA MET A 16 16.16 -10.79 23.19
C MET A 16 16.22 -12.29 23.51
N ARG A 17 15.08 -12.98 23.60
CA ARG A 17 15.02 -14.42 23.91
C ARG A 17 15.31 -15.28 22.67
N GLN A 18 16.55 -15.24 22.19
CA GLN A 18 17.01 -16.00 21.02
C GLN A 18 17.37 -17.45 21.37
N SER A 19 16.38 -18.28 21.73
CA SER A 19 16.56 -19.73 21.86
C SER A 19 15.85 -20.46 20.72
N LEU A 20 16.35 -21.65 20.35
CA LEU A 20 15.73 -22.47 19.29
C LEU A 20 14.24 -22.72 19.56
N ALA A 21 13.86 -23.01 20.81
CA ALA A 21 12.47 -23.23 21.18
C ALA A 21 11.60 -22.00 20.95
N VAL A 22 12.10 -20.80 21.31
CA VAL A 22 11.39 -19.53 21.09
C VAL A 22 11.28 -19.22 19.60
N SER A 23 12.35 -19.42 18.82
CA SER A 23 12.32 -19.22 17.37
C SER A 23 11.35 -20.17 16.67
N LEU A 24 11.28 -21.44 17.09
CA LEU A 24 10.29 -22.39 16.57
C LEU A 24 8.86 -21.99 16.95
N GLY A 25 8.66 -21.39 18.12
CA GLY A 25 7.38 -20.78 18.52
C GLY A 25 6.95 -19.68 17.56
N TYR A 26 7.81 -18.70 17.30
CA TYR A 26 7.51 -17.63 16.32
C TYR A 26 7.22 -18.18 14.93
N ILE A 27 7.99 -19.17 14.46
CA ILE A 27 7.74 -19.80 13.16
C ILE A 27 6.37 -20.49 13.11
N ALA A 28 5.97 -21.16 14.19
CA ALA A 28 4.68 -21.84 14.27
C ALA A 28 3.49 -20.87 14.35
N GLU A 29 3.70 -19.63 14.79
CA GLU A 29 2.69 -18.58 14.88
C GLU A 29 2.46 -17.83 13.54
N MET A 30 3.46 -17.80 12.65
CA MET A 30 3.41 -17.14 11.33
C MET A 30 2.19 -17.50 10.45
N PRO A 31 1.52 -18.66 10.53
CA PRO A 31 0.28 -18.86 9.79
C PRO A 31 -0.91 -18.04 10.32
N PHE A 32 -0.83 -17.53 11.56
CA PHE A 32 -1.93 -16.89 12.27
C PHE A 32 -1.66 -15.42 12.60
N ASN A 33 -0.44 -15.07 13.00
CA ASN A 33 -0.04 -13.69 13.29
C ASN A 33 1.47 -13.51 13.17
N PHE A 34 1.93 -12.27 13.07
CA PHE A 34 3.36 -11.95 12.98
C PHE A 34 3.86 -11.26 14.25
N SER A 35 5.14 -11.43 14.52
CA SER A 35 5.86 -10.75 15.59
C SER A 35 6.62 -9.53 15.07
N LEU A 36 7.26 -8.80 15.98
CA LEU A 36 8.13 -7.68 15.63
C LEU A 36 9.36 -8.09 14.80
N LEU A 37 9.76 -9.37 14.84
CA LEU A 37 10.91 -9.89 14.08
C LEU A 37 10.59 -10.16 12.60
N ASP A 38 9.33 -10.37 12.29
CA ASP A 38 8.82 -10.78 10.99
C ASP A 38 7.75 -9.82 10.50
N VAL A 39 7.89 -8.51 10.80
CA VAL A 39 6.95 -7.45 10.43
C VAL A 39 6.51 -7.52 8.96
N HIS A 40 7.40 -7.90 8.05
CA HIS A 40 7.13 -8.07 6.62
C HIS A 40 5.99 -9.07 6.31
N MET A 41 5.62 -9.96 7.23
CA MET A 41 4.48 -10.86 7.12
C MET A 41 3.13 -10.13 6.98
N TRP A 42 2.99 -8.89 7.47
CA TRP A 42 1.76 -8.10 7.27
C TRP A 42 1.39 -8.03 5.77
N TYR A 43 2.38 -7.84 4.90
CA TYR A 43 2.21 -7.76 3.46
C TYR A 43 2.00 -9.14 2.82
N ILE A 44 2.60 -10.19 3.38
CA ILE A 44 2.41 -11.57 2.90
C ILE A 44 0.97 -12.03 3.16
N TYR A 45 0.40 -11.77 4.33
CA TYR A 45 -1.02 -12.07 4.60
C TYR A 45 -1.96 -11.34 3.66
N LEU A 46 -1.69 -10.05 3.43
CA LEU A 46 -2.42 -9.26 2.45
C LEU A 46 -2.34 -9.89 1.05
N LEU A 47 -1.14 -10.29 0.60
CA LEU A 47 -0.96 -10.91 -0.70
C LEU A 47 -1.73 -12.22 -0.81
N ILE A 48 -1.65 -13.10 0.20
CA ILE A 48 -2.42 -14.35 0.22
C ILE A 48 -3.92 -14.04 0.05
N GLY A 49 -4.45 -13.08 0.81
CA GLY A 49 -5.85 -12.64 0.69
C GLY A 49 -6.19 -12.11 -0.71
N LEU A 50 -5.33 -11.29 -1.31
CA LEU A 50 -5.53 -10.78 -2.67
C LEU A 50 -5.51 -11.91 -3.72
N TYR A 51 -4.61 -12.88 -3.60
CA TYR A 51 -4.53 -14.01 -4.53
C TYR A 51 -5.74 -14.95 -4.41
N LEU A 52 -6.27 -15.14 -3.21
CA LEU A 52 -7.53 -15.87 -3.00
C LEU A 52 -8.73 -15.13 -3.63
N TYR A 53 -8.74 -13.80 -3.55
CA TYR A 53 -9.78 -12.96 -4.15
C TYR A 53 -9.65 -12.81 -5.68
N LEU A 54 -8.43 -12.97 -6.21
CA LEU A 54 -8.08 -12.67 -7.60
C LEU A 54 -8.96 -13.38 -8.65
N PRO A 55 -9.33 -14.67 -8.53
CA PRO A 55 -10.19 -15.33 -9.50
C PRO A 55 -11.59 -14.70 -9.60
N ILE A 56 -12.16 -14.29 -8.46
CA ILE A 56 -13.47 -13.64 -8.39
C ILE A 56 -13.38 -12.25 -9.02
N PHE A 57 -12.36 -11.49 -8.63
CA PHE A 57 -12.13 -10.15 -9.14
C PHE A 57 -11.86 -10.13 -10.65
N SER A 58 -11.02 -11.05 -11.13
CA SER A 58 -10.64 -11.14 -12.54
C SER A 58 -11.84 -11.45 -13.44
N ALA A 59 -12.73 -12.36 -13.02
CA ALA A 59 -13.95 -12.67 -13.76
C ALA A 59 -14.87 -11.45 -13.96
N TRP A 60 -14.89 -10.52 -13.00
CA TRP A 60 -15.59 -9.24 -13.16
C TRP A 60 -14.81 -8.29 -14.08
N VAL A 61 -13.50 -8.12 -13.86
CA VAL A 61 -12.65 -7.19 -14.65
C VAL A 61 -12.66 -7.54 -16.15
N GLU A 62 -12.67 -8.83 -16.49
CA GLU A 62 -12.72 -9.29 -17.88
C GLU A 62 -14.03 -8.93 -18.59
N LYS A 63 -15.15 -8.92 -17.85
CA LYS A 63 -16.50 -8.64 -18.40
C LYS A 63 -16.89 -7.17 -18.28
N ALA A 64 -16.33 -6.45 -17.32
CA ALA A 64 -16.68 -5.06 -17.04
C ALA A 64 -16.25 -4.14 -18.19
N SER A 65 -17.12 -3.18 -18.54
CA SER A 65 -16.76 -2.12 -19.49
C SER A 65 -15.70 -1.20 -18.90
N GLU A 66 -14.92 -0.54 -19.76
CA GLU A 66 -13.93 0.46 -19.31
C GLU A 66 -14.58 1.58 -18.47
N ARG A 67 -15.80 1.99 -18.81
CA ARG A 67 -16.56 2.97 -18.03
C ARG A 67 -16.87 2.47 -16.62
N ALA A 68 -17.23 1.19 -16.46
CA ALA A 68 -17.49 0.59 -15.15
C ALA A 68 -16.19 0.53 -14.32
N LYS A 69 -15.06 0.16 -14.93
CA LYS A 69 -13.74 0.15 -14.27
C LYS A 69 -13.37 1.56 -13.80
N LEU A 70 -13.59 2.59 -14.62
CA LEU A 70 -13.35 3.98 -14.26
C LEU A 70 -14.23 4.48 -13.10
N TRP A 71 -15.52 4.11 -13.08
CA TRP A 71 -16.39 4.45 -11.95
C TRP A 71 -15.96 3.77 -10.66
N PHE A 72 -15.51 2.51 -10.74
CA PHE A 72 -14.91 1.83 -9.59
C PHE A 72 -13.67 2.59 -9.11
N LEU A 73 -12.75 2.94 -10.01
CA LEU A 73 -11.54 3.71 -9.67
C LEU A 73 -11.86 5.10 -9.11
N ALA A 74 -12.94 5.75 -9.56
CA ALA A 74 -13.40 7.01 -9.01
C ALA A 74 -13.92 6.83 -7.57
N ALA A 75 -14.74 5.80 -7.32
CA ALA A 75 -15.20 5.47 -5.98
C ALA A 75 -14.02 5.12 -5.06
N TRP A 76 -13.09 4.28 -5.51
CA TRP A 76 -11.85 3.99 -4.80
C TRP A 76 -11.03 5.24 -4.53
N GLY A 77 -10.92 6.15 -5.52
CA GLY A 77 -10.25 7.44 -5.38
C GLY A 77 -10.82 8.29 -4.25
N VAL A 78 -12.14 8.27 -4.06
CA VAL A 78 -12.80 8.89 -2.90
C VAL A 78 -12.40 8.20 -1.60
N THR A 79 -12.31 6.87 -1.58
CA THR A 79 -11.90 6.14 -0.36
C THR A 79 -10.46 6.41 0.07
N LEU A 80 -9.56 6.80 -0.85
CA LEU A 80 -8.17 7.18 -0.52
C LEU A 80 -8.07 8.46 0.34
N LEU A 81 -9.17 9.21 0.45
CA LEU A 81 -9.27 10.39 1.32
C LEU A 81 -9.80 10.03 2.72
N LEU A 82 -10.29 8.81 2.95
CA LEU A 82 -10.82 8.39 4.25
C LEU A 82 -9.80 8.54 5.37
N PRO A 83 -8.51 8.14 5.22
CA PRO A 83 -7.53 8.32 6.29
C PRO A 83 -7.38 9.79 6.71
N TYR A 84 -7.37 10.71 5.75
CA TYR A 84 -7.32 12.15 5.99
C TYR A 84 -8.57 12.67 6.68
N TYR A 85 -9.74 12.20 6.26
CA TYR A 85 -11.00 12.60 6.88
C TYR A 85 -11.06 12.13 8.35
N THR A 86 -10.69 10.87 8.60
CA THR A 86 -10.70 10.29 9.94
C THR A 86 -9.77 11.03 10.89
N GLU A 87 -8.59 11.42 10.41
CA GLU A 87 -7.61 12.18 11.20
C GLU A 87 -8.05 13.63 11.46
N PHE A 88 -8.45 14.35 10.41
CA PHE A 88 -8.59 15.82 10.49
C PHE A 88 -10.02 16.34 10.65
N ALA A 89 -11.04 15.52 10.41
CA ALA A 89 -12.43 15.96 10.43
C ALA A 89 -13.23 15.28 11.54
N ALA A 90 -13.39 13.96 11.47
CA ALA A 90 -14.11 13.20 12.47
C ALA A 90 -13.78 11.71 12.38
N PRO A 91 -13.66 11.02 13.53
CA PRO A 91 -13.73 9.57 13.53
C PRO A 91 -15.14 9.15 13.06
N TYR A 92 -15.21 7.97 12.44
CA TYR A 92 -16.48 7.34 12.06
C TYR A 92 -17.28 8.05 10.95
N LEU A 93 -16.91 7.78 9.69
CA LEU A 93 -17.65 8.24 8.51
C LEU A 93 -18.56 7.14 7.94
N TRP A 94 -19.68 7.53 7.33
CA TRP A 94 -20.56 6.68 6.52
C TRP A 94 -20.92 5.34 7.16
N GLY A 95 -21.34 5.40 8.43
CA GLY A 95 -21.84 4.24 9.18
C GLY A 95 -20.76 3.37 9.81
N THR A 96 -19.48 3.78 9.78
CA THR A 96 -18.47 3.16 10.63
C THR A 96 -18.69 3.51 12.10
N CYS A 97 -18.30 2.62 13.02
CA CYS A 97 -18.30 2.84 14.46
C CYS A 97 -17.42 1.77 15.14
N SER A 98 -17.33 1.77 16.47
CA SER A 98 -16.48 0.85 17.23
C SER A 98 -16.79 -0.64 16.99
N TRP A 99 -18.02 -0.99 16.58
CA TRP A 99 -18.42 -2.35 16.24
C TRP A 99 -18.72 -2.56 14.75
N ASN A 100 -18.53 -1.53 13.91
CA ASN A 100 -18.70 -1.65 12.46
C ASN A 100 -17.55 -0.96 11.72
N SER A 101 -16.59 -1.76 11.26
CA SER A 101 -15.51 -1.28 10.37
C SER A 101 -15.93 -1.23 8.89
N PHE A 102 -17.13 -1.73 8.56
CA PHE A 102 -17.64 -1.86 7.19
C PHE A 102 -18.55 -0.68 6.82
N GLY A 103 -17.94 0.48 6.54
CA GLY A 103 -18.66 1.68 6.10
C GLY A 103 -19.25 1.57 4.68
N MET A 104 -20.02 2.58 4.26
CA MET A 104 -20.73 2.61 2.97
C MET A 104 -19.88 2.24 1.74
N LEU A 105 -18.62 2.68 1.69
CA LEU A 105 -17.70 2.42 0.57
C LEU A 105 -16.66 1.33 0.85
N TYR A 106 -16.88 0.48 1.85
CA TYR A 106 -15.92 -0.54 2.27
C TYR A 106 -15.40 -1.42 1.12
N TYR A 107 -16.29 -1.93 0.26
CA TYR A 107 -15.91 -2.79 -0.87
C TYR A 107 -15.19 -2.06 -2.01
N PHE A 108 -15.25 -0.74 -2.02
CA PHE A 108 -14.50 0.11 -2.97
C PHE A 108 -13.16 0.57 -2.40
N ALA A 109 -12.86 0.28 -1.14
CA ALA A 109 -11.62 0.68 -0.46
C ALA A 109 -10.57 -0.44 -0.44
N GLY A 110 -9.32 -0.07 -0.18
CA GLY A 110 -8.22 -1.02 0.04
C GLY A 110 -7.41 -1.37 -1.21
N PHE A 111 -6.70 -2.49 -1.15
CA PHE A 111 -5.68 -2.88 -2.13
C PHE A 111 -6.23 -3.42 -3.45
N ASN A 112 -7.51 -3.82 -3.51
CA ASN A 112 -8.18 -4.21 -4.76
C ASN A 112 -8.20 -3.06 -5.79
N GLY A 113 -8.29 -1.80 -5.34
CA GLY A 113 -8.20 -0.64 -6.22
C GLY A 113 -6.84 -0.54 -6.93
N TYR A 114 -5.74 -0.93 -6.26
CA TYR A 114 -4.43 -1.04 -6.92
C TYR A 114 -4.40 -2.13 -7.99
N LEU A 115 -5.06 -3.27 -7.77
CA LEU A 115 -5.18 -4.32 -8.79
C LEU A 115 -5.88 -3.78 -10.05
N LEU A 116 -7.01 -3.07 -9.86
CA LEU A 116 -7.74 -2.47 -10.97
C LEU A 116 -6.94 -1.37 -11.67
N LEU A 117 -6.30 -0.51 -10.88
CA LEU A 117 -5.48 0.59 -11.40
C LEU A 117 -4.32 0.05 -12.23
N GLY A 118 -3.62 -0.98 -11.74
CA GLY A 118 -2.56 -1.65 -12.48
C GLY A 118 -3.07 -2.27 -13.79
N HIS A 119 -4.20 -2.98 -13.74
CA HIS A 119 -4.84 -3.52 -14.95
C HIS A 119 -5.20 -2.41 -15.96
N TYR A 120 -5.77 -1.31 -15.48
CA TYR A 120 -6.16 -0.18 -16.32
C TYR A 120 -4.93 0.50 -16.93
N LEU A 121 -3.92 0.86 -16.13
CA LEU A 121 -2.71 1.54 -16.60
C LEU A 121 -1.84 0.67 -17.50
N ARG A 122 -1.89 -0.67 -17.36
CA ARG A 122 -1.20 -1.60 -18.27
C ARG A 122 -1.57 -1.33 -19.72
N ASN A 123 -2.84 -1.04 -20.00
CA ASN A 123 -3.34 -0.80 -21.35
C ASN A 123 -3.21 0.66 -21.82
N HIS A 124 -2.77 1.58 -20.94
CA HIS A 124 -2.66 3.01 -21.24
C HIS A 124 -1.20 3.46 -21.27
N ASN A 125 -0.71 3.89 -22.43
CA ASN A 125 0.68 4.34 -22.59
C ASN A 125 0.80 5.85 -22.43
N TRP A 126 1.69 6.30 -21.56
CA TRP A 126 2.09 7.71 -21.52
C TRP A 126 3.27 7.96 -22.45
N THR A 127 3.28 9.11 -23.10
CA THR A 127 4.43 9.67 -23.82
C THR A 127 5.47 10.19 -22.84
N GLY A 128 6.71 10.46 -23.29
CA GLY A 128 7.75 11.03 -22.43
C GLY A 128 7.36 12.42 -21.93
N ARG A 129 6.67 13.18 -22.79
CA ARG A 129 6.11 14.49 -22.45
C ARG A 129 5.04 14.39 -21.36
N GLN A 130 4.14 13.40 -21.44
CA GLN A 130 3.15 13.17 -20.38
C GLN A 130 3.81 12.75 -19.07
N LEU A 131 4.83 11.88 -19.13
CA LEU A 131 5.56 11.48 -17.92
C LEU A 131 6.25 12.69 -17.26
N CYS A 132 6.89 13.56 -18.05
CA CYS A 132 7.52 14.77 -17.50
C CYS A 132 6.50 15.82 -17.06
N GLY A 133 5.46 16.07 -17.85
CA GLY A 133 4.49 17.15 -17.62
C GLY A 133 3.39 16.82 -16.62
N ILE A 134 3.07 15.54 -16.43
CA ILE A 134 2.03 15.07 -15.50
C ILE A 134 2.66 14.23 -14.40
N GLY A 135 3.50 13.25 -14.79
CA GLY A 135 4.08 12.28 -13.85
C GLY A 135 5.00 12.92 -12.80
N ILE A 136 5.95 13.77 -13.23
CA ILE A 136 6.87 14.44 -12.29
C ILE A 136 6.13 15.35 -11.31
N PRO A 137 5.23 16.27 -11.75
CA PRO A 137 4.44 17.06 -10.80
C PRO A 137 3.59 16.21 -9.86
N MET A 138 2.93 15.17 -10.37
CA MET A 138 2.10 14.27 -9.57
C MET A 138 2.92 13.57 -8.48
N PHE A 139 4.10 13.03 -8.85
CA PHE A 139 5.02 12.43 -7.89
C PHE A 139 5.52 13.45 -6.88
N ALA A 140 5.94 14.63 -7.34
CA ALA A 140 6.47 15.68 -6.46
C ALA A 140 5.43 16.15 -5.44
N ILE A 141 4.16 16.30 -5.84
CA ILE A 141 3.07 16.67 -4.94
C ILE A 141 2.83 15.54 -3.93
N GLY A 142 2.71 14.28 -4.36
CA GLY A 142 2.54 13.15 -3.46
C GLY A 142 3.69 13.03 -2.44
N TYR A 143 4.92 13.22 -2.91
CA TYR A 143 6.11 13.25 -2.05
C TYR A 143 6.10 14.43 -1.09
N ALA A 144 5.74 15.62 -1.54
CA ALA A 144 5.66 16.81 -0.69
C ALA A 144 4.61 16.63 0.41
N VAL A 145 3.42 16.10 0.10
CA VAL A 145 2.39 15.79 1.11
C VAL A 145 2.91 14.77 2.11
N THR A 146 3.57 13.71 1.64
CA THR A 146 4.17 12.68 2.48
C THR A 146 5.21 13.27 3.43
N PHE A 147 6.21 13.96 2.88
CA PHE A 147 7.35 14.48 3.62
C PHE A 147 6.96 15.61 4.58
N LEU A 148 6.21 16.61 4.10
CA LEU A 148 5.80 17.74 4.92
C LEU A 148 4.78 17.33 5.98
N GLY A 149 3.86 16.42 5.64
CA GLY A 149 2.89 15.87 6.57
C GLY A 149 3.54 15.07 7.70
N PHE A 150 4.42 14.12 7.35
CA PHE A 150 5.18 13.35 8.33
C PHE A 150 6.03 14.27 9.23
N ARG A 151 6.74 15.23 8.64
CA ARG A 151 7.52 16.23 9.41
C ARG A 151 6.64 17.07 10.33
N ARG A 152 5.42 17.41 9.90
CA ARG A 152 4.49 18.17 10.72
C ARG A 152 4.00 17.34 11.90
N MET A 153 3.64 16.07 11.69
CA MET A 153 3.15 15.22 12.78
C MET A 153 4.23 14.92 13.81
N THR A 154 5.44 14.57 13.37
CA THR A 154 6.60 14.37 14.27
C THR A 154 6.99 15.62 15.08
N SER A 155 6.57 16.81 14.65
CA SER A 155 6.81 18.06 15.40
C SER A 155 5.78 18.34 16.50
N LEU A 156 4.69 17.58 16.55
CA LEU A 156 3.68 17.72 17.61
C LEU A 156 4.18 17.05 18.89
N PRO A 157 3.91 17.61 20.07
CA PRO A 157 4.33 17.01 21.33
C PRO A 157 3.62 15.69 21.65
N ASP A 158 2.36 15.54 21.20
CA ASP A 158 1.48 14.41 21.52
C ASP A 158 0.98 13.71 20.25
N PHE A 159 1.87 13.43 19.29
CA PHE A 159 1.47 12.67 18.09
C PHE A 159 1.18 11.20 18.44
N THR A 160 0.25 10.58 17.71
CA THR A 160 0.01 9.13 17.79
C THR A 160 0.63 8.41 16.59
N ASP A 161 0.77 7.09 16.67
CA ASP A 161 1.29 6.28 15.57
C ASP A 161 0.41 6.40 14.32
N GLU A 162 -0.91 6.46 14.47
CA GLU A 162 -1.84 6.64 13.35
C GLU A 162 -1.62 7.97 12.60
N MET A 163 -1.30 9.05 13.34
CA MET A 163 -1.00 10.35 12.76
C MET A 163 0.26 10.31 11.89
N LEU A 164 1.28 9.57 12.33
CA LEU A 164 2.50 9.36 11.56
C LEU A 164 2.22 8.51 10.32
N GLU A 165 1.56 7.38 10.52
CA GLU A 165 1.26 6.40 9.48
C GLU A 165 0.39 6.95 8.36
N LEU A 166 -0.51 7.91 8.66
CA LEU A 166 -1.36 8.56 7.66
C LEU A 166 -0.60 8.99 6.40
N PHE A 167 0.60 9.53 6.55
CA PHE A 167 1.35 10.09 5.41
C PHE A 167 2.09 9.05 4.59
N PHE A 168 2.27 7.83 5.09
CA PHE A 168 2.91 6.73 4.35
C PHE A 168 2.03 5.47 4.24
N THR A 169 0.77 5.54 4.69
CA THR A 169 -0.17 4.43 4.57
C THR A 169 -0.48 4.14 3.11
N TYR A 170 -0.49 2.87 2.73
CA TYR A 170 -0.54 2.45 1.33
C TYR A 170 -1.82 2.87 0.60
N CYS A 171 -2.97 2.90 1.30
CA CYS A 171 -4.26 3.27 0.71
C CYS A 171 -4.60 4.75 0.96
N SER A 172 -3.69 5.64 0.58
CA SER A 172 -3.83 7.10 0.68
C SER A 172 -3.60 7.78 -0.67
N LEU A 173 -4.18 8.98 -0.83
CA LEU A 173 -4.12 9.69 -2.11
C LEU A 173 -2.69 10.04 -2.53
N ASN A 174 -1.87 10.55 -1.60
CA ASN A 174 -0.47 10.92 -1.85
C ASN A 174 0.38 9.73 -2.29
N VAL A 175 0.16 8.53 -1.72
CA VAL A 175 0.88 7.31 -2.13
C VAL A 175 0.46 6.88 -3.54
N VAL A 176 -0.83 6.96 -3.88
CA VAL A 176 -1.30 6.67 -5.24
C VAL A 176 -0.71 7.66 -6.26
N MET A 177 -0.64 8.95 -5.91
CA MET A 177 -0.02 9.98 -6.75
C MET A 177 1.46 9.69 -7.04
N MET A 178 2.20 9.10 -6.11
CA MET A 178 3.57 8.65 -6.37
C MET A 178 3.63 7.33 -7.15
N THR A 179 2.69 6.42 -6.87
CA THR A 179 2.66 5.07 -7.47
C THR A 179 2.37 5.10 -8.96
N ILE A 180 1.42 5.94 -9.43
CA ILE A 180 1.06 6.04 -10.85
C ILE A 180 2.28 6.41 -11.73
N PRO A 181 3.03 7.50 -11.47
CA PRO A 181 4.22 7.84 -12.23
C PRO A 181 5.31 6.77 -12.18
N VAL A 182 5.54 6.14 -11.02
CA VAL A 182 6.52 5.04 -10.88
C VAL A 182 6.12 3.86 -11.76
N PHE A 183 4.85 3.44 -11.72
CA PHE A 183 4.34 2.37 -12.58
C PHE A 183 4.52 2.70 -14.07
N MET A 184 4.19 3.93 -14.47
CA MET A 184 4.33 4.39 -15.86
C MET A 184 5.80 4.48 -16.31
N LEU A 185 6.71 4.84 -15.40
CA LEU A 185 8.15 4.83 -15.65
C LEU A 185 8.68 3.41 -15.81
N CYS A 186 8.32 2.48 -14.91
CA CYS A 186 8.68 1.07 -14.99
C CYS A 186 8.18 0.44 -16.29
N LYS A 187 6.97 0.77 -16.75
CA LYS A 187 6.42 0.28 -18.03
C LYS A 187 7.23 0.72 -19.25
N ARG A 188 7.98 1.83 -19.14
CA ARG A 188 8.85 2.37 -20.18
C ARG A 188 10.29 1.87 -20.10
N ALA A 189 10.67 1.23 -18.99
CA ALA A 189 12.01 0.69 -18.82
C ALA A 189 12.23 -0.48 -19.79
N ASN A 190 12.80 -0.18 -20.96
CA ASN A 190 13.25 -1.20 -21.90
C ASN A 190 14.62 -1.73 -21.44
N PHE A 191 14.63 -2.93 -20.86
CA PHE A 191 15.88 -3.64 -20.56
C PHE A 191 16.56 -4.04 -21.87
N ARG A 192 17.53 -3.23 -22.34
CA ARG A 192 18.28 -3.51 -23.58
C ARG A 192 19.27 -4.67 -23.44
N SER A 193 19.67 -5.03 -22.23
CA SER A 193 20.60 -6.12 -21.97
C SER A 193 19.92 -7.48 -22.14
N GLU A 194 20.38 -8.28 -23.10
CA GLU A 194 19.91 -9.65 -23.34
C GLU A 194 20.09 -10.58 -22.12
N ARG A 195 21.09 -10.33 -21.27
CA ARG A 195 21.27 -11.06 -20.01
C ARG A 195 20.14 -10.76 -19.02
N ILE A 196 19.74 -9.49 -18.93
CA ILE A 196 18.65 -9.07 -18.04
C ILE A 196 17.31 -9.59 -18.58
N LYS A 197 17.09 -9.53 -19.90
CA LYS A 197 15.89 -10.12 -20.51
C LYS A 197 15.78 -11.62 -20.23
N LYS A 198 16.88 -12.38 -20.37
CA LYS A 198 16.90 -13.83 -20.06
C LYS A 198 16.66 -14.11 -18.57
N ALA A 199 17.21 -13.30 -17.67
CA ALA A 199 17.00 -13.45 -16.24
C ALA A 199 15.54 -13.13 -15.84
N LEU A 200 14.95 -12.09 -16.44
CA LEU A 200 13.57 -11.67 -16.16
C LEU A 200 12.52 -12.55 -16.85
N ALA A 201 12.82 -13.14 -18.02
CA ALA A 201 11.92 -14.04 -18.73
C ALA A 201 11.58 -15.30 -17.93
N ASN A 202 12.45 -15.70 -16.99
CA ASN A 202 12.19 -16.83 -16.09
C ASN A 202 11.30 -16.47 -14.88
N LEU A 203 10.88 -15.21 -14.75
CA LEU A 203 10.01 -14.73 -13.66
C LEU A 203 8.55 -14.51 -14.12
N THR A 204 8.25 -14.71 -15.41
CA THR A 204 6.92 -14.67 -16.02
C THR A 204 6.57 -16.02 -16.60
#